data_AF-A0A1F8MR03-F1
#
_entry.id   AF-A0A1F8MR03-F1
#
_cell.length_a   1.000
_cell.length_b   1.000
_cell.length_c   1.000
_cell.angle_alpha   90.00
_cell.angle_beta   90.00
_cell.angle_gamma   90.00
#
_symmetry.space_group_name_H-M   'P 1'
#
loop_
_entity.id
_entity.type
_entity.pdbx_description
1 polymer ?
#
loop_
_entity_poly.entity_id
_entity_poly.type
_entity_poly.pdbx_seq_one_letter_code
_entity_poly.pdbx_strand_id
1 'polypeptide(L)'
;MNEKIGPELQLSETVILGLRLSEGIEAVEIQRRFGIDLLRQYRQQVAEAVSLGLLECAGSRIRLTRKGRLLGNEVFWRFLPE
;
A
#
# COMPACT_ATOMS: atom_id res chain seq x y z
N MET A 1 17.85 -12.33 19.44
CA MET A 1 17.06 -11.10 19.18
C MET A 1 15.86 -11.53 18.37
N ASN A 2 14.67 -11.57 18.97
CA ASN A 2 13.45 -11.98 18.28
C ASN A 2 12.71 -10.69 17.90
N GLU A 3 13.11 -10.07 16.80
CA GLU A 3 12.37 -8.95 16.21
C GLU A 3 11.01 -9.48 15.76
N LYS A 4 10.02 -9.42 16.67
CA LYS A 4 8.62 -9.52 16.27
C LYS A 4 8.34 -8.24 15.50
N ILE A 5 8.40 -8.32 14.18
CA ILE A 5 7.82 -7.33 13.29
C ILE A 5 6.38 -7.13 13.78
N GLY A 6 6.07 -5.92 14.25
CA GLY A 6 4.73 -5.59 14.73
C GLY A 6 3.71 -5.83 13.60
N PRO A 7 2.44 -6.13 13.93
CA PRO A 7 1.41 -6.40 12.92
C PRO A 7 1.27 -5.28 11.89
N GLU A 8 1.53 -4.02 12.30
CA GLU A 8 1.53 -2.83 11.45
C GLU A 8 2.68 -2.83 10.45
N LEU A 9 3.90 -3.16 10.90
CA LEU A 9 5.07 -3.22 10.02
C LEU A 9 4.92 -4.35 8.98
N GLN A 10 4.38 -5.50 9.38
CA GLN A 10 4.12 -6.63 8.47
C GLN A 10 3.07 -6.26 7.39
N LEU A 11 2.05 -5.49 7.76
CA LEU A 11 1.07 -4.96 6.83
C LEU A 11 1.73 -4.00 5.83
N SER A 12 2.49 -3.03 6.34
CA SER A 12 3.20 -2.04 5.53
C SER A 12 4.17 -2.67 4.54
N GLU A 13 4.96 -3.66 4.98
CA GLU A 13 5.84 -4.42 4.09
C GLU A 13 5.05 -5.14 2.99
N THR A 14 3.93 -5.77 3.33
CA THR A 14 3.08 -6.46 2.34
C THR A 14 2.52 -5.48 1.31
N VAL A 15 2.06 -4.31 1.75
CA VAL A 15 1.56 -3.24 0.88
C VAL A 15 2.66 -2.73 -0.03
N ILE A 16 3.84 -2.40 0.50
CA ILE A 16 4.98 -1.88 -0.26
C ILE A 16 5.46 -2.90 -1.31
N LEU A 17 5.63 -4.16 -0.91
CA LEU A 17 6.06 -5.23 -1.81
C LEU A 17 5.03 -5.46 -2.92
N GLY A 18 3.74 -5.50 -2.58
CA GLY A 18 2.69 -5.70 -3.56
C GLY A 18 2.54 -4.51 -4.51
N LEU A 19 2.67 -3.26 -4.03
CA LEU A 19 2.68 -2.07 -4.90
C LEU A 19 3.88 -2.03 -5.85
N ARG A 20 5.01 -2.64 -5.46
CA ARG A 20 6.20 -2.79 -6.31
C ARG A 20 5.96 -3.78 -7.47
N LEU A 21 5.03 -4.72 -7.30
CA LEU A 21 4.58 -5.58 -8.40
C LEU A 21 3.73 -4.77 -9.39
N SER A 22 3.86 -5.06 -10.68
CA SER A 22 3.12 -4.35 -11.73
C SER A 22 1.60 -4.50 -11.59
N GLU A 23 1.17 -5.58 -10.97
CA GLU A 23 -0.23 -5.90 -10.70
C GLU A 23 -0.85 -5.08 -9.55
N GLY A 24 -0.03 -4.52 -8.67
CA GLY A 24 -0.46 -3.84 -7.46
C GLY A 24 -0.97 -4.78 -6.37
N ILE A 25 -1.78 -4.24 -5.47
CA ILE A 25 -2.39 -4.97 -4.34
C ILE A 25 -3.91 -4.97 -4.45
N GLU A 26 -4.52 -6.06 -3.98
CA GLU A 26 -5.96 -6.16 -3.85
C GLU A 26 -6.37 -5.95 -2.38
N ALA A 27 -7.20 -4.94 -2.12
CA ALA A 27 -7.65 -4.61 -0.78
C ALA A 27 -8.38 -5.78 -0.08
N VAL A 28 -9.12 -6.58 -0.86
CA VAL A 28 -9.82 -7.77 -0.37
C VAL A 28 -8.84 -8.86 0.09
N GLU A 29 -7.72 -9.04 -0.61
CA GLU A 29 -6.69 -10.00 -0.21
C GLU A 29 -6.02 -9.57 1.10
N ILE A 30 -5.67 -8.29 1.22
CA ILE A 30 -5.13 -7.73 2.46
C ILE A 30 -6.12 -7.92 3.61
N GLN A 31 -7.41 -7.64 3.40
CA GLN A 31 -8.42 -7.83 4.42
C GLN A 31 -8.57 -9.28 4.84
N ARG A 32 -8.49 -10.24 3.91
CA ARG A 32 -8.52 -11.68 4.25
C ARG A 32 -7.29 -12.12 5.04
N ARG A 33 -6.11 -11.59 4.71
CA ARG A 33 -4.83 -11.99 5.31
C ARG A 33 -4.57 -11.34 6.67
N PHE A 34 -4.96 -10.09 6.84
CA PHE A 34 -4.66 -9.28 8.03
C PHE A 34 -5.89 -8.92 8.86
N GLY A 35 -7.11 -9.14 8.35
CA GLY A 35 -8.34 -8.70 9.01
C GLY A 35 -8.57 -7.19 8.95
N ILE A 36 -7.80 -6.46 8.12
CA ILE A 36 -7.77 -4.99 8.07
C ILE A 36 -8.34 -4.51 6.74
N ASP A 37 -9.27 -3.55 6.81
CA ASP A 37 -9.72 -2.83 5.62
C ASP A 37 -8.64 -1.83 5.20
N LEU A 38 -7.87 -2.20 4.17
CA LEU A 38 -6.78 -1.40 3.63
C LEU A 38 -7.22 0.00 3.19
N LEU A 39 -8.37 0.11 2.52
CA LEU A 39 -8.89 1.38 2.00
C LEU A 39 -9.37 2.30 3.12
N ARG A 40 -9.76 1.73 4.27
CA ARG A 40 -10.06 2.50 5.47
C ARG A 40 -8.80 2.90 6.23
N GLN A 41 -7.87 1.97 6.45
CA GLN A 41 -6.62 2.19 7.19
C GLN A 41 -5.73 3.22 6.49
N TYR A 42 -5.54 3.08 5.17
CA TYR A 42 -4.69 3.97 4.37
C TYR A 42 -5.50 4.97 3.55
N ARG A 43 -6.72 5.31 3.98
CA ARG A 43 -7.64 6.16 3.21
C ARG A 43 -6.98 7.47 2.78
N GLN A 44 -6.31 8.13 3.70
CA GLN A 44 -5.69 9.44 3.45
C GLN A 44 -4.48 9.30 2.52
N GLN A 45 -3.60 8.33 2.79
CA GLN A 45 -2.39 8.05 2.03
C GLN A 45 -2.72 7.68 0.59
N VAL A 46 -3.71 6.81 0.40
CA VAL A 46 -4.21 6.41 -0.93
C VAL A 46 -4.85 7.60 -1.64
N ALA A 47 -5.71 8.37 -0.97
CA ALA A 47 -6.37 9.54 -1.57
C ALA A 47 -5.36 10.61 -2.03
N GLU A 48 -4.35 10.94 -1.21
CA GLU A 48 -3.29 11.85 -1.59
C GLU A 48 -2.47 11.32 -2.77
N ALA A 49 -2.03 10.06 -2.70
CA ALA A 49 -1.22 9.47 -3.76
C ALA A 49 -2.00 9.37 -5.09
N VAL A 50 -3.32 9.12 -5.04
CA VAL A 50 -4.19 9.18 -6.21
C VAL A 50 -4.32 10.62 -6.73
N SER A 51 -4.52 11.60 -5.85
CA SER A 51 -4.59 13.02 -6.23
C SER A 51 -3.29 13.53 -6.87
N LEU A 52 -2.14 12.98 -6.47
CA LEU A 52 -0.83 13.29 -7.04
C LEU A 52 -0.53 12.51 -8.34
N GLY A 53 -1.43 11.62 -8.76
CA GLY A 53 -1.29 10.74 -9.91
C GLY A 53 -0.22 9.67 -9.73
N LEU A 54 0.10 9.29 -8.50
CA LEU A 54 1.09 8.26 -8.14
C LEU A 54 0.45 6.88 -8.00
N LEU A 55 -0.76 6.82 -7.46
CA LEU A 55 -1.56 5.61 -7.39
C LEU A 55 -2.80 5.74 -8.28
N GLU A 56 -3.31 4.60 -8.71
CA GLU A 56 -4.63 4.48 -9.30
C GLU A 56 -5.39 3.36 -8.61
N CYS A 57 -6.69 3.55 -8.44
CA CYS A 57 -7.60 2.57 -7.87
C CYS A 57 -8.54 2.06 -8.97
N ALA A 58 -8.47 0.77 -9.28
CA ALA A 58 -9.36 0.08 -10.20
C ALA A 58 -10.22 -0.91 -9.40
N GLY A 59 -11.38 -0.45 -8.94
CA GLY A 59 -12.24 -1.23 -8.05
C GLY A 59 -11.56 -1.50 -6.70
N SER A 60 -11.34 -2.77 -6.36
CA SER A 60 -10.65 -3.22 -5.14
C SER A 60 -9.12 -3.26 -5.26
N ARG A 61 -8.57 -2.95 -6.44
CA ARG A 61 -7.13 -3.06 -6.73
C ARG A 61 -6.46 -1.69 -6.76
N ILE A 62 -5.33 -1.57 -6.07
CA ILE A 62 -4.51 -0.36 -5.98
C ILE A 62 -3.18 -0.66 -6.63
N ARG A 63 -2.73 0.18 -7.56
CA ARG A 63 -1.45 0.02 -8.25
C ARG A 63 -0.74 1.34 -8.48
N LEU A 64 0.57 1.28 -8.62
CA LEU A 64 1.37 2.43 -9.05
C LEU A 64 1.05 2.78 -10.50
N THR A 65 0.82 4.07 -10.76
CA THR A 65 0.79 4.59 -12.13
C THR A 65 2.20 4.55 -12.72
N ARG A 66 2.35 4.87 -14.01
CA ARG A 66 3.68 5.06 -14.62
C ARG A 66 4.51 6.10 -13.87
N LYS A 67 3.90 7.21 -13.42
CA LYS A 67 4.55 8.24 -12.61
C LYS A 67 4.87 7.74 -11.22
N GLY A 68 3.94 7.03 -10.58
CA GLY A 68 4.14 6.40 -9.28
C GLY A 68 5.31 5.45 -9.24
N ARG A 69 5.53 4.65 -10.30
CA ARG A 69 6.68 3.74 -10.39
C ARG A 69 8.03 4.47 -10.40
N LEU A 70 8.11 5.63 -11.03
CA LEU A 70 9.33 6.46 -11.02
C LEU A 70 9.60 7.05 -9.63
N LEU A 71 8.54 7.33 -8.87
CA LEU A 71 8.59 7.89 -7.52
C LEU A 71 8.22 6.85 -6.46
N GLY A 72 8.50 5.57 -6.72
CA GLY A 72 8.01 4.46 -5.89
C GLY A 72 8.41 4.60 -4.43
N ASN A 73 9.66 5.01 -4.17
CA ASN A 73 10.16 5.23 -2.82
C ASN A 73 9.34 6.27 -2.05
N GLU A 74 9.00 7.40 -2.69
CA GLU A 74 8.15 8.45 -2.10
C GLU A 74 6.74 7.97 -1.79
N VAL A 75 6.22 7.05 -2.61
CA VAL A 75 4.93 6.42 -2.32
C VAL A 75 5.06 5.48 -1.13
N PHE A 76 6.11 4.66 -1.08
CA PHE A 76 6.32 3.66 -0.02
C PHE A 76 6.51 4.27 1.37
N TRP A 77 7.20 5.41 1.47
CA TRP A 77 7.36 6.15 2.74
C TRP A 77 6.03 6.51 3.40
N ARG A 78 4.97 6.74 2.60
CA ARG A 78 3.62 7.05 3.12
C ARG A 78 2.96 5.87 3.81
N PHE A 79 3.40 4.64 3.55
CA PHE A 79 2.80 3.43 4.09
C PHE A 79 3.58 2.83 5.26
N LEU A 80 4.76 3.37 5.61
CA LEU A 80 5.51 2.91 6.77
C LEU A 80 4.83 3.40 8.06
N PRO A 81 4.83 2.58 9.14
CA PRO A 81 4.40 3.04 10.46
C PRO A 81 5.39 4.09 10.99
N GLU A 82 4.92 4.99 11.85
CA GLU A 82 5.77 5.97 12.57
C GLU A 82 6.76 5.31 13.54
#